data_AF-A0A934XSH0-F1
#
_entry.id   AF-A0A934XSH0-F1
#
_cell.length_a   1.000
_cell.length_b   1.000
_cell.length_c   1.000
_cell.angle_alpha   90.00
_cell.angle_beta   90.00
_cell.angle_gamma   90.00
#
_symmetry.space_group_name_H-M   'P 1'
#
loop_
_entity.id
_entity.type
_entity.pdbx_description
1 polymer ?
#
loop_
_entity_poly.entity_id
_entity_poly.type
_entity_poly.pdbx_seq_one_letter_code
_entity_poly.pdbx_strand_id
1 'polypeptide(L)'
;MMVWVPAGEFTMGSADSDTQAGSDEKPQHRVNVDGFWIDRTEVTNEQYRKFVDVGGYNQKQYWTEAGWTWKGQNNATQPGCWGDGNFNQGQQPVVCVSWYEAYAYARWAGGRLPSEAEWEKAARGTDGRIYPWGNTWDGTWADFCDKNCQYEWKDVGVDDGYATTAPVGELCEWGESLRSA
;
A
#
# COMPACT_ATOMS: atom_id res chain seq x y z
N MET A 1 6.44 -4.12 10.70
CA MET A 1 7.90 -4.01 10.93
C MET A 1 8.46 -3.20 9.79
N MET A 2 9.27 -2.18 10.06
CA MET A 2 9.86 -1.37 9.00
C MET A 2 11.14 -2.00 8.45
N VAL A 3 11.43 -1.71 7.20
CA VAL A 3 12.65 -2.11 6.48
C VAL A 3 13.37 -0.87 5.96
N TRP A 4 14.70 -0.93 5.98
CA TRP A 4 15.55 0.16 5.53
C TRP A 4 15.80 0.04 4.02
N VAL A 5 15.45 1.09 3.28
CA VAL A 5 15.79 1.23 1.86
C VAL A 5 16.99 2.18 1.75
N PRO A 6 18.16 1.71 1.26
CA PRO A 6 19.34 2.54 1.15
C PRO A 6 19.14 3.74 0.21
N ALA A 7 19.80 4.86 0.53
CA ALA A 7 19.87 6.02 -0.34
C ALA A 7 20.48 5.63 -1.70
N GLY A 8 20.07 6.33 -2.76
CA GLY A 8 20.69 6.19 -4.07
C GLY A 8 19.72 6.31 -5.23
N GLU A 9 20.32 6.33 -6.41
CA GLU A 9 19.62 6.44 -7.67
C GLU A 9 18.94 5.12 -8.06
N PHE A 10 17.73 5.22 -8.60
CA PHE A 10 17.04 4.11 -9.25
C PHE A 10 16.36 4.59 -10.53
N THR A 11 15.90 3.63 -11.32
CA THR A 11 15.13 3.88 -12.53
C THR A 11 13.64 3.85 -12.18
N MET A 12 12.98 5.01 -12.28
CA MET A 12 11.54 5.18 -12.01
C MET A 12 10.75 5.20 -13.31
N GLY A 13 9.55 4.64 -13.29
CA GLY A 13 8.64 4.59 -14.42
C GLY A 13 8.99 3.54 -15.47
N SER A 14 8.18 3.53 -16.53
CA SER A 14 8.15 2.48 -17.55
C SER A 14 8.82 2.95 -18.84
N ALA A 15 9.49 2.02 -19.55
CA ALA A 15 10.18 2.33 -20.80
C ALA A 15 9.18 2.79 -21.87
N ASP A 16 9.61 3.68 -22.78
CA ASP A 16 8.74 4.18 -23.85
C ASP A 16 8.18 3.05 -24.74
N SER A 17 8.97 1.98 -24.90
CA SER A 17 8.62 0.78 -25.65
C SER A 17 7.60 -0.13 -24.97
N ASP A 18 7.32 0.07 -23.68
CA ASP A 18 6.33 -0.73 -22.96
C ASP A 18 4.92 -0.32 -23.42
N THR A 19 4.25 -1.21 -24.16
CA THR A 19 2.91 -0.95 -24.70
C THR A 19 1.80 -1.14 -23.67
N GLN A 20 2.10 -1.73 -22.51
CA GLN A 20 1.13 -1.91 -21.43
C GLN A 20 1.12 -0.71 -20.48
N ALA A 21 2.21 0.05 -20.41
CA ALA A 21 2.33 1.22 -19.54
C ALA A 21 1.49 2.41 -20.04
N GLY A 22 0.78 3.05 -19.10
CA GLY A 22 0.06 4.30 -19.30
C GLY A 22 0.99 5.48 -19.66
N SER A 23 0.40 6.59 -20.12
CA SER A 23 1.18 7.79 -20.45
C SER A 23 1.76 8.49 -19.21
N ASP A 24 1.11 8.31 -18.06
CA ASP A 24 1.50 8.81 -16.74
C ASP A 24 2.59 7.97 -16.06
N GLU A 25 2.84 6.75 -16.55
CA GLU A 25 3.97 5.91 -16.13
C GLU A 25 5.28 6.23 -16.89
N LYS A 26 5.21 7.09 -17.92
CA LYS A 26 6.30 7.39 -18.86
C LYS A 26 6.76 8.86 -18.74
N PRO A 27 8.00 9.18 -19.15
CA PRO A 27 9.06 8.26 -19.57
C PRO A 27 9.81 7.69 -18.37
N GLN A 28 10.49 6.56 -18.59
CA GLN A 28 11.46 6.05 -17.64
C GLN A 28 12.61 7.05 -17.43
N HIS A 29 12.95 7.35 -16.18
CA HIS A 29 13.98 8.32 -15.84
C HIS A 29 14.71 7.97 -14.52
N ARG A 30 15.85 8.62 -14.29
CA ARG A 30 16.67 8.40 -13.09
C ARG A 30 16.23 9.32 -11.97
N VAL A 31 15.96 8.75 -10.80
CA VAL A 31 15.55 9.48 -9.59
C VAL A 31 16.47 9.08 -8.45
N ASN A 32 17.00 10.07 -7.74
CA ASN A 32 17.76 9.86 -6.52
C ASN A 32 16.87 10.11 -5.30
N VAL A 33 16.81 9.14 -4.40
CA VAL A 33 16.09 9.27 -3.12
C VAL A 33 17.05 9.02 -1.96
N ASP A 34 16.85 9.74 -0.87
CA ASP A 34 17.57 9.51 0.39
C ASP A 34 17.24 8.13 0.96
N GLY A 35 17.97 7.72 2.00
CA GLY A 35 17.68 6.49 2.72
C GLY A 35 16.46 6.68 3.62
N PHE A 36 15.54 5.72 3.60
CA PHE A 36 14.30 5.81 4.37
C PHE A 36 13.88 4.46 4.94
N TRP A 37 13.05 4.52 5.98
CA TRP A 37 12.32 3.38 6.50
C TRP A 37 10.93 3.36 5.87
N ILE A 38 10.48 2.18 5.45
CA ILE A 38 9.11 1.94 5.01
C ILE A 38 8.58 0.70 5.71
N ASP A 39 7.28 0.66 5.99
CA ASP A 39 6.68 -0.57 6.50
C ASP A 39 6.80 -1.68 5.45
N ARG A 40 7.21 -2.88 5.90
CA ARG A 40 7.28 -4.08 5.04
C ARG A 40 5.91 -4.52 4.53
N THR A 41 4.86 -4.06 5.19
CA THR A 41 3.49 -4.48 4.95
C THR A 41 2.56 -3.28 5.18
N GLU A 42 1.34 -3.39 4.69
CA GLU A 42 0.28 -2.42 4.90
C GLU A 42 -0.12 -2.33 6.37
N VAL A 43 -0.85 -1.27 6.71
CA VAL A 43 -1.40 -1.09 8.04
C VAL A 43 -2.58 -2.03 8.22
N THR A 44 -2.52 -2.89 9.24
CA THR A 44 -3.61 -3.80 9.61
C THR A 44 -4.75 -3.06 10.32
N ASN A 45 -5.96 -3.63 10.29
CA ASN A 45 -7.08 -3.16 11.12
C ASN A 45 -6.74 -3.15 12.61
N GLU A 46 -6.00 -4.15 13.11
CA GLU A 46 -5.59 -4.19 14.53
C GLU A 46 -4.67 -3.02 14.89
N GLN A 47 -3.72 -2.66 14.02
CA GLN A 47 -2.89 -1.48 14.22
C GLN A 47 -3.71 -0.19 14.14
N TYR A 48 -4.61 -0.09 13.15
CA TYR A 48 -5.44 1.10 12.98
C TYR A 48 -6.43 1.30 14.14
N ARG A 49 -6.95 0.22 14.75
CA ARG A 49 -7.76 0.30 15.98
C ARG A 49 -7.04 1.03 17.11
N LYS A 50 -5.73 0.83 17.28
CA LYS A 50 -4.97 1.54 18.31
C LYS A 50 -5.01 3.07 18.11
N PHE A 51 -5.03 3.55 16.86
CA PHE A 51 -5.21 4.97 16.55
C PHE A 51 -6.63 5.45 16.88
N VAL A 52 -7.65 4.66 16.54
CA VAL A 52 -9.05 4.98 16.84
C VAL A 52 -9.31 5.00 18.35
N ASP A 53 -8.82 4.00 19.09
CA ASP A 53 -9.07 3.78 20.52
C ASP A 53 -8.48 4.89 21.40
N VAL A 54 -7.35 5.47 21.01
CA VAL A 54 -6.79 6.66 21.69
C VAL A 54 -7.47 7.97 21.26
N GLY A 55 -8.53 7.90 20.45
CA GLY A 55 -9.28 9.06 19.96
C GLY A 55 -8.57 9.82 18.85
N GLY A 56 -7.81 9.15 17.99
CA GLY A 56 -7.05 9.78 16.89
C GLY A 56 -7.90 10.67 15.96
N TYR A 57 -9.16 10.30 15.73
CA TYR A 57 -10.14 11.10 14.96
C TYR A 57 -10.58 12.40 15.66
N ASN A 58 -10.26 12.56 16.94
CA ASN A 58 -10.60 13.73 17.75
C ASN A 58 -9.37 14.60 18.09
N GLN A 59 -8.18 14.21 17.64
CA GLN A 59 -6.92 14.90 17.92
C GLN A 59 -6.44 15.69 16.69
N LYS A 60 -6.85 16.95 16.56
CA LYS A 60 -6.55 17.83 15.40
C LYS A 60 -5.06 17.86 15.02
N GLN A 61 -4.14 17.70 15.97
CA GLN A 61 -2.69 17.71 15.73
C GLN A 61 -2.17 16.66 14.74
N TYR A 62 -2.89 15.56 14.51
CA TYR A 62 -2.49 14.55 13.52
C TYR A 62 -2.98 14.89 12.11
N TRP A 63 -3.94 15.78 11.98
CA TRP A 63 -4.62 16.08 10.73
C TRP A 63 -3.99 17.30 10.06
N THR A 64 -4.01 17.32 8.73
CA THR A 64 -3.86 18.58 7.99
C THR A 64 -5.10 19.44 8.19
N GLU A 65 -5.01 20.75 7.92
CA GLU A 65 -6.19 21.63 8.04
C GLU A 65 -7.32 21.21 7.09
N ALA A 66 -6.95 20.84 5.85
CA ALA A 66 -7.87 20.29 4.87
C ALA A 66 -8.49 18.96 5.34
N GLY A 67 -7.67 18.05 5.89
CA GLY A 67 -8.14 16.77 6.42
C GLY A 67 -9.06 16.91 7.63
N TRP A 68 -8.78 17.86 8.53
CA TRP A 68 -9.65 18.15 9.67
C TRP A 68 -11.01 18.69 9.23
N THR A 69 -11.02 19.58 8.24
CA THR A 69 -12.25 20.10 7.62
C THR A 69 -13.05 18.97 6.96
N TRP A 70 -12.38 18.16 6.14
CA TRP A 70 -12.97 17.00 5.48
C TRP A 70 -13.58 16.01 6.49
N LYS A 71 -12.87 15.70 7.58
CA LYS A 71 -13.34 14.80 8.65
C LYS A 71 -14.64 15.31 9.27
N GLY A 72 -14.74 16.62 9.52
CA GLY A 72 -15.97 17.26 10.02
C GLY A 72 -17.12 17.18 9.02
N GLN A 73 -16.86 17.48 7.75
CA GLN A 73 -17.87 17.44 6.68
C GLN A 73 -18.43 16.03 6.43
N ASN A 74 -17.58 15.01 6.56
CA ASN A 74 -17.97 13.62 6.34
C ASN A 74 -18.38 12.89 7.63
N ASN A 75 -18.34 13.58 8.78
CA ASN A 75 -18.56 12.99 10.10
C ASN A 75 -17.73 11.70 10.32
N ALA A 76 -16.51 11.67 9.78
CA ALA A 76 -15.68 10.48 9.79
C ALA A 76 -15.18 10.19 11.21
N THR A 77 -15.37 8.96 11.68
CA THR A 77 -14.98 8.53 13.05
C THR A 77 -14.18 7.24 13.08
N GLN A 78 -14.15 6.53 11.95
CA GLN A 78 -13.48 5.26 11.73
C GLN A 78 -13.41 5.00 10.21
N PRO A 79 -12.63 4.01 9.74
CA PRO A 79 -12.63 3.59 8.34
C PRO A 79 -14.03 3.22 7.84
N GLY A 80 -14.34 3.60 6.59
CA GLY A 80 -15.70 3.48 6.05
C GLY A 80 -16.22 2.04 5.96
N CYS A 81 -15.32 1.06 5.79
CA CYS A 81 -15.68 -0.34 5.60
C CYS A 81 -15.66 -1.17 6.90
N TRP A 82 -15.44 -0.55 8.08
CA TRP A 82 -15.46 -1.27 9.36
C TRP A 82 -16.85 -1.81 9.77
N GLY A 83 -17.92 -1.37 9.10
CA GLY A 83 -19.25 -1.98 9.25
C GLY A 83 -19.38 -3.34 8.55
N ASP A 84 -18.44 -3.69 7.67
CA ASP A 84 -18.44 -4.94 6.92
C ASP A 84 -17.40 -5.92 7.50
N GLY A 85 -17.86 -7.11 7.89
CA GLY A 85 -17.01 -8.16 8.46
C GLY A 85 -15.96 -8.70 7.47
N ASN A 86 -16.15 -8.50 6.16
CA ASN A 86 -15.21 -8.92 5.13
C ASN A 86 -13.93 -8.07 5.07
N PHE A 87 -13.94 -6.88 5.70
CA PHE A 87 -12.87 -5.89 5.62
C PHE A 87 -12.35 -5.41 6.98
N ASN A 88 -12.86 -5.98 8.08
CA ASN A 88 -12.58 -5.51 9.45
C ASN A 88 -11.89 -6.60 10.30
N GLN A 89 -11.34 -7.66 9.71
CA GLN A 89 -10.60 -8.65 10.49
C GLN A 89 -9.24 -8.09 10.91
N GLY A 90 -8.74 -8.50 12.08
CA GLY A 90 -7.59 -7.87 12.72
C GLY A 90 -6.33 -7.81 11.85
N GLN A 91 -6.01 -8.89 11.14
CA GLN A 91 -4.83 -9.02 10.29
C GLN A 91 -5.06 -8.61 8.84
N GLN A 92 -6.28 -8.22 8.46
CA GLN A 92 -6.53 -7.65 7.13
C GLN A 92 -6.00 -6.21 7.05
N PRO A 93 -5.64 -5.74 5.85
CA PRO A 93 -5.29 -4.35 5.65
C PRO A 93 -6.50 -3.47 5.97
N VAL A 94 -6.24 -2.32 6.57
CA VAL A 94 -7.28 -1.30 6.75
C VAL A 94 -7.62 -0.71 5.37
N VAL A 95 -8.87 -0.83 4.98
CA VAL A 95 -9.38 -0.33 3.69
C VAL A 95 -10.47 0.72 3.91
N CYS A 96 -10.82 1.41 2.82
CA CYS A 96 -11.81 2.50 2.84
C CYS A 96 -11.45 3.63 3.81
N VAL A 97 -10.14 3.92 3.89
CA VAL A 97 -9.58 5.12 4.49
C VAL A 97 -9.24 6.11 3.38
N SER A 98 -9.51 7.38 3.62
CA SER A 98 -9.07 8.47 2.75
C SER A 98 -7.56 8.72 2.90
N TRP A 99 -6.99 9.48 1.97
CA TRP A 99 -5.63 9.99 2.10
C TRP A 99 -5.43 10.77 3.40
N TYR A 100 -6.42 11.56 3.84
CA TYR A 100 -6.34 12.34 5.08
C TYR A 100 -6.27 11.47 6.33
N GLU A 101 -7.02 10.37 6.34
CA GLU A 101 -7.01 9.38 7.41
C GLU A 101 -5.68 8.62 7.46
N ALA A 102 -5.15 8.22 6.30
CA ALA A 102 -3.84 7.58 6.20
C ALA A 102 -2.72 8.53 6.68
N TYR A 103 -2.77 9.81 6.29
CA TYR A 103 -1.85 10.83 6.76
C TYR A 103 -1.90 11.01 8.28
N ALA A 104 -3.12 11.10 8.85
CA ALA A 104 -3.31 11.28 10.29
C ALA A 104 -2.80 10.07 11.08
N TYR A 105 -3.08 8.86 10.60
CA TYR A 105 -2.54 7.63 11.19
C TYR A 105 -1.01 7.62 11.15
N ALA A 106 -0.40 7.91 9.99
CA ALA A 106 1.06 7.90 9.86
C ALA A 106 1.72 8.90 10.82
N ARG A 107 1.17 10.11 10.93
CA ARG A 107 1.59 11.12 11.91
C ARG A 107 1.50 10.64 13.34
N TRP A 108 0.39 10.01 13.72
CA TRP A 108 0.19 9.47 15.07
C TRP A 108 1.18 8.35 15.38
N ALA A 109 1.46 7.48 14.41
CA ALA A 109 2.42 6.39 14.53
C ALA A 109 3.89 6.87 14.54
N GLY A 110 4.14 8.18 14.41
CA GLY A 110 5.49 8.75 14.36
C GLY A 110 6.18 8.62 13.00
N GLY A 111 5.44 8.26 11.95
CA GLY A 111 5.91 8.13 10.59
C GLY A 111 5.33 9.19 9.63
N ARG A 112 5.37 8.86 8.34
CA ARG A 112 4.78 9.64 7.25
C ARG A 112 4.39 8.70 6.11
N LEU A 113 3.58 9.20 5.18
CA LEU A 113 3.37 8.50 3.91
C LEU A 113 4.66 8.53 3.06
N PRO A 114 4.97 7.46 2.31
CA PRO A 114 6.04 7.50 1.33
C PRO A 114 5.67 8.45 0.19
N SER A 115 6.69 9.04 -0.44
CA SER A 115 6.51 9.61 -1.78
C SER A 115 6.35 8.49 -2.82
N GLU A 116 5.83 8.83 -3.99
CA GLU A 116 5.71 7.88 -5.10
C GLU A 116 7.06 7.26 -5.48
N ALA A 117 8.13 8.06 -5.55
CA ALA A 117 9.47 7.57 -5.86
C ALA A 117 10.03 6.63 -4.77
N GLU A 118 9.77 6.91 -3.50
CA GLU A 118 10.14 6.01 -2.40
C GLU A 118 9.35 4.70 -2.48
N TRP A 119 8.06 4.78 -2.77
CA TRP A 119 7.19 3.62 -2.92
C TRP A 119 7.66 2.73 -4.07
N GLU A 120 7.89 3.30 -5.26
CA GLU A 120 8.35 2.53 -6.42
C GLU A 120 9.75 1.93 -6.18
N LYS A 121 10.69 2.67 -5.59
CA LYS A 121 12.02 2.12 -5.29
C LYS A 121 11.94 0.95 -4.30
N ALA A 122 11.08 1.04 -3.29
CA ALA A 122 10.89 -0.03 -2.32
C ALA A 122 10.28 -1.28 -2.97
N ALA A 123 9.27 -1.12 -3.84
CA ALA A 123 8.60 -2.23 -4.52
C ALA A 123 9.45 -2.85 -5.63
N ARG A 124 10.06 -2.02 -6.48
CA ARG A 124 10.80 -2.45 -7.68
C ARG A 124 12.25 -2.84 -7.36
N GLY A 125 12.90 -2.16 -6.42
CA GLY A 125 14.34 -2.19 -6.26
C GLY A 125 15.06 -1.32 -7.30
N THR A 126 16.33 -1.63 -7.60
CA THR A 126 17.20 -0.81 -8.46
C THR A 126 17.56 -1.47 -9.80
N ASP A 127 17.05 -2.68 -10.05
CA ASP A 127 17.43 -3.52 -11.20
C ASP A 127 16.43 -3.46 -12.37
N GLY A 128 15.38 -2.66 -12.26
CA GLY A 128 14.43 -2.41 -13.35
C GLY A 128 13.49 -3.59 -13.64
N ARG A 129 13.28 -4.48 -12.67
CA ARG A 129 12.32 -5.59 -12.81
C ARG A 129 10.88 -5.12 -13.05
N ILE A 130 10.08 -5.94 -13.72
CA ILE A 130 8.68 -5.65 -14.08
C ILE A 130 7.76 -5.75 -12.86
N TYR A 131 7.85 -6.86 -12.12
CA TYR A 131 7.10 -7.12 -10.90
C TYR A 131 8.03 -7.09 -9.69
N PRO A 132 7.52 -6.88 -8.47
CA PRO A 132 8.35 -6.88 -7.26
C PRO A 132 9.21 -8.15 -7.11
N TRP A 133 8.68 -9.30 -7.55
CA TRP A 133 9.35 -10.60 -7.50
C TRP A 133 10.16 -10.98 -8.77
N GLY A 134 10.16 -10.16 -9.82
CA GLY A 134 10.98 -10.41 -11.02
C GLY A 134 10.30 -10.03 -12.34
N ASN A 135 10.73 -10.66 -13.44
CA ASN A 135 10.27 -10.33 -14.79
C ASN A 135 9.26 -11.31 -15.38
N THR A 136 8.81 -12.28 -14.58
CA THR A 136 7.84 -13.29 -14.99
C THR A 136 6.64 -13.17 -14.08
N TRP A 137 5.45 -13.06 -14.68
CA TRP A 137 4.20 -13.04 -13.94
C TRP A 137 4.03 -14.35 -13.17
N ASP A 138 3.72 -14.22 -11.88
CA ASP A 138 3.35 -15.33 -11.01
C ASP A 138 2.22 -14.83 -10.12
N GLY A 139 0.99 -15.16 -10.47
CA GLY A 139 -0.21 -14.71 -9.75
C GLY A 139 -0.28 -15.25 -8.33
N THR A 140 0.53 -16.24 -7.95
CA THR A 140 0.54 -16.75 -6.56
C THR A 140 1.19 -15.79 -5.55
N TRP A 141 1.78 -14.70 -6.03
CA TRP A 141 2.46 -13.70 -5.20
C TRP A 141 1.61 -12.47 -4.90
N ALA A 142 0.41 -12.33 -5.46
CA ALA A 142 -0.45 -11.17 -5.27
C ALA A 142 -1.89 -11.60 -4.98
N ASP A 143 -2.58 -10.79 -4.17
CA ASP A 143 -4.04 -10.82 -4.05
C ASP A 143 -4.63 -9.99 -5.21
N PHE A 144 -5.38 -10.63 -6.09
CA PHE A 144 -6.04 -9.97 -7.22
C PHE A 144 -7.33 -10.72 -7.57
N CYS A 145 -8.11 -10.22 -8.53
CA CYS A 145 -9.37 -10.88 -8.90
C CYS A 145 -9.10 -12.21 -9.61
N ASP A 146 -9.04 -13.27 -8.83
CA ASP A 146 -8.78 -14.64 -9.23
C ASP A 146 -10.06 -15.50 -9.14
N LYS A 147 -9.93 -16.83 -9.10
CA LYS A 147 -11.06 -17.77 -9.02
C LYS A 147 -12.08 -17.45 -7.91
N ASN A 148 -11.66 -16.87 -6.79
CA ASN A 148 -12.49 -16.52 -5.63
C ASN A 148 -13.29 -15.22 -5.84
N CYS A 149 -12.91 -14.43 -6.83
CA CYS A 149 -13.58 -13.19 -7.21
C CYS A 149 -14.92 -13.45 -7.95
N GLN A 150 -15.84 -12.47 -7.88
CA GLN A 150 -17.18 -12.56 -8.48
C GLN A 150 -17.27 -12.04 -9.92
N TYR A 151 -16.22 -11.40 -10.43
CA TYR A 151 -16.26 -10.78 -11.76
C TYR A 151 -15.92 -11.75 -12.88
N GLU A 152 -16.47 -11.51 -14.08
CA GLU A 152 -16.27 -12.38 -15.26
C GLU A 152 -14.83 -12.33 -15.79
N TRP A 153 -14.12 -11.23 -15.58
CA TRP A 153 -12.73 -11.03 -16.03
C TRP A 153 -11.69 -11.67 -15.11
N LYS A 154 -12.11 -12.45 -14.12
CA LYS A 154 -11.22 -13.11 -13.17
C LYS A 154 -10.28 -14.11 -13.80
N ASP A 155 -9.10 -14.27 -13.21
CA ASP A 155 -8.20 -15.36 -13.56
C ASP A 155 -8.62 -16.65 -12.84
N VAL A 156 -9.28 -17.55 -13.57
CA VAL A 156 -9.72 -18.85 -13.02
C VAL A 156 -8.56 -19.85 -12.83
N GLY A 157 -7.37 -19.54 -13.34
CA GLY A 157 -6.17 -20.37 -13.24
C GLY A 157 -5.38 -20.17 -11.95
N VAL A 158 -5.69 -19.13 -11.18
CA VAL A 158 -5.06 -18.80 -9.89
C VAL A 158 -6.11 -18.88 -8.78
N ASP A 159 -5.68 -19.32 -7.60
CA ASP A 159 -6.51 -19.47 -6.40
C ASP A 159 -5.62 -19.17 -5.18
N ASP A 160 -5.68 -17.92 -4.73
CA ASP A 160 -4.98 -17.40 -3.56
C ASP A 160 -5.72 -17.70 -2.23
N GLY A 161 -6.95 -18.21 -2.33
CA GLY A 161 -7.83 -18.57 -1.22
C GLY A 161 -8.67 -17.42 -0.64
N TYR A 162 -8.57 -16.21 -1.19
CA TYR A 162 -9.19 -15.00 -0.65
C TYR A 162 -10.17 -14.36 -1.65
N ALA A 163 -11.43 -14.19 -1.21
CA ALA A 163 -12.46 -13.53 -2.05
C ALA A 163 -12.45 -12.00 -1.93
N THR A 164 -11.77 -11.47 -0.91
CA THR A 164 -11.55 -10.04 -0.64
C THR A 164 -10.08 -9.87 -0.25
N THR A 165 -9.74 -9.00 0.69
CA THR A 165 -8.35 -8.79 1.08
C THR A 165 -7.78 -9.98 1.87
N ALA A 166 -6.63 -10.46 1.42
CA ALA A 166 -5.77 -11.38 2.16
C ALA A 166 -5.25 -10.73 3.45
N PRO A 167 -4.90 -11.53 4.47
CA PRO A 167 -4.17 -11.03 5.63
C PRO A 167 -2.83 -10.41 5.22
N VAL A 168 -2.50 -9.29 5.85
CA VAL A 168 -1.29 -8.50 5.59
C VAL A 168 -0.04 -9.37 5.71
N GLY A 169 0.77 -9.37 4.66
CA GLY A 169 2.05 -10.10 4.62
C GLY A 169 1.96 -11.60 4.27
N GLU A 170 0.77 -12.13 3.97
CA GLU A 170 0.64 -13.50 3.45
C GLU A 170 1.00 -13.61 1.97
N LEU A 171 0.59 -12.62 1.18
CA LEU A 171 0.95 -12.46 -0.22
C LEU A 171 1.94 -11.30 -0.37
N CYS A 172 2.74 -11.33 -1.42
CA CYS A 172 3.92 -10.48 -1.53
C CYS A 172 3.63 -9.19 -2.29
N GLU A 173 3.32 -8.11 -1.57
CA GLU A 173 3.26 -6.79 -2.21
C GLU A 173 4.65 -6.26 -2.63
N TRP A 174 5.70 -6.61 -1.88
CA TRP A 174 7.01 -5.97 -1.97
C TRP A 174 8.14 -6.82 -2.59
N GLY A 175 7.80 -8.00 -3.13
CA GLY A 175 8.80 -8.91 -3.73
C GLY A 175 9.88 -9.42 -2.77
N GLU A 176 10.86 -10.14 -3.30
CA GLU A 176 12.00 -10.66 -2.51
C GLU A 176 12.98 -9.57 -2.04
N SER A 177 12.91 -8.36 -2.60
CA SER A 177 13.85 -7.26 -2.34
C SER A 177 13.91 -6.85 -0.86
N LEU A 178 12.81 -7.00 -0.11
CA LEU A 178 12.71 -6.69 1.31
C LEU A 178 12.73 -7.93 2.23
N ARG A 179 12.87 -9.15 1.66
CA ARG A 179 13.03 -10.40 2.44
C ARG A 179 14.48 -10.64 2.88
N SER A 180 15.45 -10.11 2.14
CA SER A 180 16.89 -10.33 2.37
C SER A 180 17.61 -9.21 3.13
N ALA A 181 16.87 -8.24 3.69
CA ALA A 181 17.40 -7.16 4.54
C ALA A 181 17.21 -7.46 6.03
#